data_AF-A0A3A6D9P5-F1
#
_entry.id   AF-A0A3A6D9P5-F1
#
_cell.length_a   1.000
_cell.length_b   1.000
_cell.length_c   1.000
_cell.angle_alpha   90.00
_cell.angle_beta   90.00
_cell.angle_gamma   90.00
#
_symmetry.space_group_name_H-M   'P 1'
#
loop_
_entity.id
_entity.type
_entity.pdbx_description
1 polymer ?
#
loop_
_entity_poly.entity_id
_entity_poly.type
_entity_poly.pdbx_seq_one_letter_code
_entity_poly.pdbx_strand_id
1 'polypeptide(L)'
;MQNAYLNGYYEETADFLGGIFSAALKTNDALEKGVLTGCLRIAKESIFTGLNNFKVDSIFDEVSSQRFGFTQSEIDPLLQAYHAEEYK
;
A
#
# COMPACT_ATOMS: atom_id res chain seq x y z
N MET A 1 -3.61 -11.93 5.13
CA MET A 1 -2.21 -12.33 4.84
C MET A 1 -1.43 -12.70 6.09
N GLN A 2 -1.11 -11.79 7.02
CA GLN A 2 -0.34 -12.15 8.23
C GLN A 2 -1.03 -13.21 9.11
N ASN A 3 -2.34 -13.10 9.34
CA ASN A 3 -3.06 -14.11 10.11
C ASN A 3 -3.06 -15.48 9.40
N ALA A 4 -3.22 -15.50 8.08
CA ALA A 4 -3.13 -16.72 7.27
C ALA A 4 -1.74 -17.36 7.33
N TYR A 5 -0.69 -16.54 7.30
CA TYR A 5 0.68 -16.99 7.52
C TYR A 5 0.87 -17.61 8.91
N LEU A 6 0.41 -16.93 9.96
CA LEU A 6 0.52 -17.41 11.35
C LEU A 6 -0.24 -18.72 11.60
N ASN A 7 -1.29 -18.98 10.83
CA ASN A 7 -2.11 -20.17 10.96
C ASN A 7 -1.86 -21.21 9.85
N GLY A 8 -0.84 -21.02 9.00
CA GLY A 8 -0.39 -22.01 8.03
C GLY A 8 -1.23 -22.15 6.75
N TYR A 9 -2.20 -21.27 6.49
CA TYR A 9 -3.06 -21.29 5.28
C TYR A 9 -2.77 -20.12 4.33
N TYR A 10 -1.50 -19.72 4.26
CA TYR A 10 -1.08 -18.57 3.47
C TYR A 10 -1.31 -18.77 1.97
N GLU A 11 -0.89 -19.92 1.44
CA GLU A 11 -0.97 -20.21 0.01
C GLU A 11 -2.42 -20.24 -0.48
N GLU A 12 -3.32 -20.89 0.27
CA GLU A 12 -4.74 -20.97 -0.08
C GLU A 12 -5.40 -19.58 -0.06
N THR A 13 -5.00 -18.73 0.89
CA THR A 13 -5.50 -17.35 0.94
C THR A 13 -4.94 -16.52 -0.22
N ALA A 14 -3.67 -16.71 -0.56
CA ALA A 14 -3.01 -16.03 -1.65
C ALA A 14 -3.65 -16.40 -3.00
N ASP A 15 -3.89 -17.68 -3.24
CA ASP A 15 -4.55 -18.20 -4.45
C ASP A 15 -5.99 -17.71 -4.55
N PHE A 16 -6.74 -17.76 -3.45
CA PHE A 16 -8.12 -17.26 -3.42
C PHE A 16 -8.20 -15.77 -3.76
N LEU A 17 -7.38 -14.94 -3.11
CA LEU A 17 -7.34 -13.51 -3.38
C LEU A 17 -6.81 -13.19 -4.79
N GLY A 18 -5.80 -13.93 -5.25
CA GLY A 18 -5.28 -13.81 -6.62
C GLY A 18 -6.35 -14.10 -7.67
N GLY A 19 -7.18 -15.13 -7.45
CA GLY A 19 -8.33 -15.43 -8.31
C GLY A 19 -9.34 -14.30 -8.36
N ILE A 20 -9.70 -13.73 -7.20
CA ILE A 20 -10.62 -12.58 -7.11
C ILE A 20 -10.06 -11.37 -7.86
N PHE A 21 -8.79 -11.01 -7.60
CA PHE A 21 -8.18 -9.86 -8.24
C PHE A 21 -8.00 -10.05 -9.74
N SER A 22 -7.67 -11.25 -10.20
CA SER A 22 -7.63 -11.56 -11.63
C SER A 22 -9.00 -11.36 -12.26
N ALA A 23 -10.07 -11.94 -11.71
CA ALA A 23 -11.41 -11.80 -12.25
C ALA A 23 -11.92 -10.34 -12.26
N ALA A 24 -11.60 -9.58 -11.20
CA ALA A 24 -12.08 -8.20 -11.07
C ALA A 24 -11.25 -7.20 -11.90
N LEU A 25 -9.92 -7.36 -11.95
CA LEU A 25 -8.98 -6.34 -12.44
C LEU A 25 -8.31 -6.69 -13.77
N LYS A 26 -8.37 -7.95 -14.22
CA LYS A 26 -7.75 -8.38 -15.47
C LYS A 26 -8.80 -8.52 -16.56
N THR A 27 -8.63 -7.75 -17.65
CA THR A 27 -9.45 -7.86 -18.86
C THR A 27 -10.96 -7.76 -18.58
N ASN A 28 -11.32 -6.85 -17.66
CA ASN A 28 -12.70 -6.59 -17.31
C ASN A 28 -13.20 -5.38 -18.12
N ASP A 29 -14.05 -5.64 -19.12
CA ASP A 29 -14.58 -4.61 -20.03
C ASP A 29 -15.42 -3.53 -19.32
N ALA A 30 -15.92 -3.81 -18.11
CA ALA A 30 -16.66 -2.86 -17.29
C ALA A 30 -15.75 -2.02 -16.38
N LEU A 31 -14.44 -2.33 -16.29
CA LEU A 31 -13.50 -1.65 -15.42
C LEU A 31 -12.60 -0.70 -16.20
N GLU A 32 -12.83 0.60 -16.04
CA GLU A 32 -11.92 1.64 -16.56
C GLU A 32 -10.64 1.76 -15.71
N LYS A 33 -10.77 1.72 -14.38
CA LYS A 33 -9.63 1.87 -13.45
C LYS A 33 -9.92 1.24 -12.08
N GLY A 34 -8.97 0.48 -11.55
CA GLY A 34 -8.97 -0.03 -10.17
C GLY A 34 -7.85 0.60 -9.34
N VAL A 35 -8.13 0.91 -8.08
CA VAL A 35 -7.12 1.37 -7.10
C VAL A 35 -7.17 0.46 -5.89
N LEU A 36 -6.03 -0.14 -5.56
CA LEU A 36 -5.88 -0.99 -4.37
C LEU A 36 -4.89 -0.33 -3.41
N THR A 37 -5.35 0.00 -2.20
CA THR A 37 -4.54 0.62 -1.17
C THR A 37 -4.44 -0.27 0.06
N GLY A 38 -3.30 -0.24 0.74
CA GLY A 38 -3.12 -0.96 2.01
C GLY A 38 -1.96 -0.39 2.80
N CYS A 39 -1.99 -0.59 4.12
CA CYS A 39 -0.88 -0.22 5.00
C CYS A 39 0.30 -1.20 4.92
N LEU A 40 0.04 -2.43 4.45
CA LEU A 40 1.05 -3.45 4.22
C LEU A 40 1.42 -3.49 2.75
N ARG A 41 2.73 -3.54 2.46
CA ARG A 41 3.21 -3.73 1.10
C ARG A 41 3.00 -5.20 0.70
N ILE A 42 1.87 -5.48 0.08
CA ILE A 42 1.54 -6.82 -0.47
C ILE A 42 1.97 -6.93 -1.95
N ALA A 43 2.38 -5.82 -2.57
CA ALA A 43 2.68 -5.75 -4.01
C ALA A 43 3.91 -6.55 -4.49
N LYS A 44 4.71 -7.12 -3.58
CA LYS A 44 5.79 -8.07 -3.90
C LYS A 44 5.36 -9.54 -3.82
N GLU A 45 4.12 -9.81 -3.45
CA GLU A 45 3.58 -11.16 -3.32
C GLU A 45 3.03 -11.66 -4.66
N SER A 46 3.10 -12.98 -4.86
CA SER A 46 2.66 -13.71 -6.06
C SER A 46 1.20 -13.44 -6.46
N ILE A 47 0.38 -12.88 -5.56
CA ILE A 47 -1.07 -12.64 -5.76
C ILE A 47 -1.42 -11.64 -6.88
N PHE A 48 -0.48 -10.76 -7.26
CA PHE A 48 -0.68 -9.81 -8.35
C PHE A 48 0.01 -10.22 -9.65
N THR A 49 0.67 -11.39 -9.65
CA THR A 49 1.32 -11.90 -10.86
C THR A 49 0.24 -12.22 -11.90
N GLY A 50 0.27 -11.50 -13.03
CA GLY A 50 -0.67 -11.67 -14.13
C GLY A 50 -1.74 -10.56 -14.28
N LEU A 51 -1.72 -9.51 -13.45
CA LEU A 51 -2.48 -8.27 -13.73
C LEU A 51 -1.81 -7.49 -14.88
N ASN A 52 -2.63 -6.97 -15.80
CA ASN A 52 -2.17 -6.10 -16.87
C ASN A 52 -2.03 -4.66 -16.35
N ASN A 53 -0.98 -3.93 -16.76
CA ASN A 53 -0.78 -2.51 -16.45
C ASN A 53 -0.71 -2.18 -14.94
N PHE A 54 -0.16 -3.08 -14.13
CA PHE A 54 -0.03 -2.89 -12.68
C PHE A 54 1.06 -1.88 -12.34
N LYS A 55 0.69 -0.82 -11.61
CA LYS A 55 1.62 0.19 -11.07
C LYS A 55 1.56 0.16 -9.54
N VAL A 56 2.73 0.08 -8.91
CA VAL A 56 2.86 0.17 -7.46
C VAL A 56 3.40 1.54 -7.13
N ASP A 57 2.60 2.32 -6.39
CA ASP A 57 3.01 3.60 -5.82
C ASP A 57 3.12 3.43 -4.29
N SER A 58 4.27 3.78 -3.74
CA SER A 58 4.62 3.66 -2.33
C SER A 58 4.95 5.03 -1.73
N ILE A 59 4.83 5.15 -0.40
CA ILE A 59 5.23 6.36 0.34
C ILE A 59 6.72 6.70 0.18
N PHE A 60 7.54 5.71 -0.19
CA PHE A 60 8.97 5.88 -0.44
C PHE A 60 9.29 6.37 -1.85
N ASP A 61 8.31 6.42 -2.75
CA ASP A 61 8.53 6.89 -4.11
C ASP A 61 8.68 8.41 -4.13
N GLU A 62 9.55 8.92 -5.00
CA GLU A 62 9.89 10.34 -5.08
C GLU A 62 8.66 11.24 -5.33
N VAL A 63 7.66 10.71 -6.05
CA VAL A 63 6.38 11.40 -6.32
C VAL A 63 5.51 11.53 -5.07
N SER A 64 5.68 10.59 -4.14
CA SER A 64 4.94 10.48 -2.87
C SER A 64 5.63 11.24 -1.74
N SER A 65 6.96 11.34 -1.75
CA SER A 65 7.75 11.88 -0.64
C SER A 65 7.37 13.31 -0.22
N GLN A 66 6.89 14.13 -1.15
CA GLN A 66 6.44 15.50 -0.88
C GLN A 66 4.96 15.63 -0.49
N ARG A 67 4.21 14.51 -0.51
CA ARG A 67 2.75 14.49 -0.29
C ARG A 67 2.34 13.85 1.03
N PHE A 68 3.31 13.29 1.78
CA PHE A 68 3.08 12.59 3.04
C PHE A 68 4.00 13.15 4.13
N GLY A 69 3.52 13.15 5.37
CA GLY A 69 4.23 13.74 6.52
C GLY A 69 3.62 15.07 6.96
N PHE A 70 4.31 15.75 7.85
CA PHE A 70 3.91 17.06 8.36
C PHE A 70 4.64 18.18 7.63
N THR A 71 3.96 19.29 7.42
CA THR A 71 4.59 20.55 6.99
C THR A 71 5.40 21.15 8.15
N GLN A 72 6.34 22.04 7.83
CA GLN A 72 7.09 22.75 8.88
C GLN A 72 6.18 23.52 9.83
N SER A 73 5.09 24.10 9.31
CA SER A 73 4.06 24.80 10.11
C SER A 73 3.31 23.88 11.10
N GLU A 74 3.29 22.57 10.86
CA GLU A 74 2.70 21.59 11.77
C GLU A 74 3.74 21.02 12.75
N ILE A 75 5.00 20.86 12.31
CA ILE A 75 6.11 20.38 13.14
C ILE A 75 6.51 21.42 14.20
N ASP A 76 6.58 22.70 13.84
CA ASP A 76 7.01 23.77 14.75
C ASP A 76 6.22 23.82 16.07
N PRO A 77 4.87 23.82 16.08
CA PRO A 77 4.10 23.79 17.31
C PRO A 77 4.21 22.44 18.05
N LEU A 78 4.38 21.32 17.33
CA LEU A 78 4.59 20.01 17.96
C LEU A 78 5.91 19.98 18.73
N LEU A 79 7.02 20.41 18.12
CA LEU A 79 8.32 20.45 18.79
C LEU A 79 8.30 21.36 20.02
N GLN A 80 7.62 22.51 19.95
CA GLN A 80 7.45 23.40 21.09
C GLN A 80 6.62 22.76 22.22
N ALA A 81 5.52 22.08 21.88
CA ALA A 81 4.66 21.41 22.85
C ALA A 81 5.38 20.29 23.62
N TYR A 82 6.39 19.66 22.99
CA TYR A 82 7.18 18.58 23.58
C TYR A 82 8.57 19.02 24.08
N HIS A 83 8.88 20.33 24.11
CA HIS A 83 10.18 20.89 24.52
C HIS A 83 11.38 20.29 23.73
N ALA A 84 11.17 20.07 22.44
CA ALA A 84 12.12 19.44 21.52
C ALA A 84 12.62 20.43 20.46
N GLU A 85 12.72 21.73 20.80
CA GLU A 85 13.09 22.77 19.83
C GLU A 85 14.51 22.62 19.25
N GLU A 86 15.36 21.79 19.86
CA GLU A 86 16.70 21.44 19.35
C GLU A 86 16.67 20.66 18.02
N TYR A 87 15.52 20.09 17.64
CA TYR A 87 15.32 19.33 16.38
C TYR A 87 14.67 20.15 15.25
N LYS A 88 14.52 21.47 15.42
CA LYS A 88 14.16 22.37 14.32
C LYS A 88 15.29 22.50 13.31
#